data_AF-A0A843UYF6-F1
#
_entry.id   AF-A0A843UYF6-F1
#
_cell.length_a   1.000
_cell.length_b   1.000
_cell.length_c   1.000
_cell.angle_alpha   90.00
_cell.angle_beta   90.00
_cell.angle_gamma   90.00
#
_symmetry.space_group_name_H-M   'P 1'
#
loop_
_entity.id
_entity.type
_entity.pdbx_description
1 polymer ?
#
loop_
_entity_poly.entity_id
_entity_poly.type
_entity_poly.pdbx_seq_one_letter_code
_entity_poly.pdbx_strand_id
1 'polypeptide(L)'
;MDYDLVWMRRDYWESPYHRWATGPWQERSQAAKRNRAAHLEKNVHTSGPVSYATHNQKLHHELECSPTFRELFDQTHKRKGTDDYVRKSAHTIVETYDRTMADRYAEGTPQSDLDSKAWVDTGGGPRKG
;
A
#
# COMPACT_ATOMS: atom_id res chain seq x y z
N MET A 1 -18.37 -6.70 -28.84
CA MET A 1 -18.36 -7.80 -27.86
C MET A 1 -19.55 -7.58 -26.96
N ASP A 2 -20.58 -8.42 -27.08
CA ASP A 2 -21.70 -8.46 -26.14
C ASP A 2 -21.21 -9.22 -24.90
N TYR A 3 -20.99 -8.50 -23.80
CA TYR A 3 -20.68 -9.13 -22.51
C TYR A 3 -22.01 -9.45 -21.84
N ASP A 4 -22.62 -10.58 -22.21
CA ASP A 4 -23.82 -11.05 -21.53
C ASP A 4 -23.40 -11.74 -20.22
N LEU A 5 -23.50 -11.00 -19.12
CA LEU A 5 -23.16 -11.50 -17.79
C LEU A 5 -24.24 -12.50 -17.36
N VAL A 6 -23.97 -13.79 -17.50
CA VAL A 6 -24.93 -14.90 -17.21
C VAL A 6 -25.54 -14.83 -15.79
N TRP A 7 -24.91 -14.12 -14.86
CA TRP A 7 -25.35 -13.95 -13.48
C TRP A 7 -26.10 -12.63 -13.20
N MET A 8 -26.16 -11.69 -14.14
CA MET A 8 -26.83 -10.40 -13.99
C MET A 8 -27.81 -10.20 -15.14
N ARG A 9 -29.07 -9.87 -14.84
CA ARG A 9 -30.02 -9.59 -15.92
C ARG A 9 -29.53 -8.41 -16.74
N ARG A 10 -29.67 -8.54 -18.06
CA ARG A 10 -29.19 -7.59 -19.06
C ARG A 10 -29.65 -6.16 -18.82
N ASP A 11 -30.91 -5.97 -18.41
CA ASP A 11 -31.49 -4.66 -18.12
C ASP A 11 -30.80 -3.94 -16.95
N TYR A 12 -30.30 -4.69 -15.96
CA TYR A 12 -29.49 -4.12 -14.87
C TYR A 12 -28.06 -3.80 -15.30
N TRP A 13 -27.51 -4.49 -16.30
CA TRP A 13 -26.15 -4.25 -16.81
C TRP A 13 -26.09 -3.10 -17.82
N GLU A 14 -27.07 -2.99 -18.71
CA GLU A 14 -27.07 -2.00 -19.79
C GLU A 14 -27.09 -0.57 -19.25
N SER A 15 -27.89 -0.29 -18.23
CA SER A 15 -28.00 1.05 -17.64
C SER A 15 -26.65 1.61 -17.12
N PRO A 16 -25.92 0.91 -16.22
CA PRO A 16 -24.60 1.36 -15.77
C PRO A 16 -23.57 1.33 -16.90
N TYR A 17 -23.62 0.35 -17.81
CA TYR A 17 -22.72 0.29 -18.96
C TYR A 17 -22.82 1.55 -19.84
N HIS A 18 -24.03 1.93 -20.24
CA HIS A 18 -24.26 3.14 -21.03
C HIS A 18 -23.84 4.40 -20.26
N ARG A 19 -24.11 4.46 -18.96
CA ARG A 19 -23.69 5.57 -18.11
C ARG A 19 -22.17 5.72 -18.06
N TRP A 20 -21.44 4.62 -17.90
CA TRP A 20 -19.97 4.61 -17.91
C TRP A 20 -19.38 4.94 -19.29
N ALA A 21 -20.11 4.64 -20.37
CA ALA A 21 -19.71 5.00 -21.72
C ALA A 21 -19.90 6.50 -22.04
N THR A 22 -20.60 7.27 -21.20
CA THR A 22 -20.76 8.72 -21.44
C THR A 22 -19.46 9.51 -21.24
N GLY A 23 -19.29 10.58 -22.02
CA GLY A 23 -18.13 11.48 -21.96
C GLY A 23 -17.75 11.95 -20.54
N PRO A 24 -18.70 12.45 -19.72
CA PRO A 24 -18.38 12.92 -18.37
C PRO A 24 -17.78 11.83 -17.45
N TRP A 25 -18.24 10.59 -17.58
CA TRP A 25 -17.70 9.47 -16.78
C TRP A 25 -16.33 9.02 -17.29
N GLN A 26 -16.15 8.98 -18.62
CA GLN A 26 -14.85 8.70 -19.22
C GLN A 26 -13.81 9.75 -18.82
N GLU A 27 -14.16 11.04 -18.87
CA GLU A 27 -13.29 12.15 -18.45
C GLU A 27 -12.89 12.02 -16.98
N ARG A 28 -13.86 11.74 -16.09
CA ARG A 28 -13.58 11.47 -14.67
C ARG A 28 -12.66 10.27 -14.48
N SER A 29 -12.88 9.19 -15.22
CA SER A 29 -12.04 7.98 -15.17
C SER A 29 -10.62 8.27 -15.65
N GLN A 30 -10.46 9.01 -16.74
CA GLN A 30 -9.15 9.41 -17.26
C GLN A 30 -8.45 10.39 -16.33
N ALA A 31 -9.15 11.36 -15.76
CA ALA A 31 -8.60 12.27 -14.75
C ALA A 31 -8.11 11.47 -13.53
N ALA A 32 -8.92 10.54 -13.01
CA ALA A 32 -8.52 9.68 -11.90
C ALA A 32 -7.31 8.78 -12.28
N LYS A 33 -7.26 8.27 -13.51
CA LYS A 33 -6.11 7.51 -14.03
C LYS A 33 -4.85 8.37 -14.09
N ARG A 34 -4.94 9.60 -14.62
CA ARG A 34 -3.83 10.56 -14.68
C ARG A 34 -3.37 10.97 -13.28
N ASN A 35 -4.29 11.23 -12.35
CA ASN A 35 -3.97 11.55 -10.96
C ASN A 35 -3.24 10.37 -10.28
N ARG A 36 -3.72 9.14 -10.47
CA ARG A 36 -3.01 7.94 -9.99
C ARG A 36 -1.65 7.79 -10.64
N ALA A 37 -1.51 8.06 -11.93
CA ALA A 37 -0.22 8.00 -12.64
C ALA A 37 0.76 9.09 -12.17
N ALA A 38 0.28 10.30 -11.92
CA ALA A 38 1.06 11.41 -11.37
C ALA A 38 1.47 11.19 -9.91
N HIS A 39 0.73 10.36 -9.16
CA HIS A 39 1.01 10.01 -7.78
C HIS A 39 1.49 8.56 -7.58
N LEU A 40 1.78 7.85 -8.68
CA LEU A 40 2.20 6.44 -8.67
C LEU A 40 3.52 6.22 -7.94
N GLU A 41 4.22 7.31 -7.62
CA GLU A 41 5.49 7.30 -6.90
C GLU A 41 5.35 7.06 -5.39
N LYS A 42 4.17 7.32 -4.80
CA LYS A 42 4.07 7.45 -3.34
C LYS A 42 3.88 6.11 -2.60
N ASN A 43 3.18 5.14 -3.20
CA ASN A 43 2.78 3.89 -2.51
C ASN A 43 2.83 2.66 -3.44
N VAL A 44 4.02 2.32 -3.96
CA VAL A 44 4.19 1.08 -4.74
C VAL A 44 4.58 -0.05 -3.80
N HIS A 45 3.74 -1.07 -3.72
CA HIS A 45 4.05 -2.34 -3.06
C HIS A 45 4.43 -3.40 -4.10
N THR A 46 5.32 -4.31 -3.74
CA THR A 46 5.70 -5.49 -4.56
C THR A 46 4.81 -6.70 -4.31
N SER A 47 3.92 -6.64 -3.31
CA SER A 47 3.04 -7.74 -2.89
C SER A 47 1.92 -8.11 -3.87
N GLY A 48 1.66 -7.29 -4.88
CA GLY A 48 0.53 -7.49 -5.79
C GLY A 48 -0.82 -7.40 -5.04
N PRO A 49 -1.87 -8.13 -5.48
CA PRO A 49 -3.20 -8.07 -4.87
C PRO A 49 -3.32 -8.93 -3.60
N VAL A 50 -2.23 -9.15 -2.88
CA VAL A 50 -2.19 -9.97 -1.65
C VAL A 50 -2.27 -9.04 -0.44
N SER A 51 -3.12 -9.42 0.52
CA SER A 51 -3.29 -8.61 1.75
C SER A 51 -2.06 -8.69 2.66
N TYR A 52 -1.86 -7.64 3.46
CA TYR A 52 -0.82 -7.57 4.48
C TYR A 52 -0.93 -8.74 5.50
N ALA A 53 -2.16 -9.13 5.84
CA ALA A 53 -2.42 -10.28 6.72
C ALA A 53 -1.93 -11.61 6.11
N THR A 54 -2.12 -11.79 4.80
CA THR A 54 -1.61 -12.98 4.10
C THR A 54 -0.08 -12.98 4.06
N HIS A 55 0.53 -11.82 3.83
CA HIS A 55 1.99 -11.67 3.92
C HIS A 55 2.51 -12.00 5.33
N ASN A 56 1.84 -11.50 6.37
CA ASN A 56 2.20 -11.78 7.75
C ASN A 56 2.14 -13.28 8.08
N GLN A 57 1.09 -13.98 7.65
CA GLN A 57 0.97 -15.43 7.87
C GLN A 57 2.08 -16.21 7.16
N LYS A 58 2.40 -15.84 5.92
CA LYS A 58 3.49 -16.47 5.16
C LYS A 58 4.83 -16.25 5.85
N LEU A 59 5.11 -15.01 6.24
CA LEU A 59 6.36 -14.65 6.89
C LEU A 59 6.49 -15.29 8.28
N HIS A 60 5.38 -15.41 9.02
CA HIS A 60 5.36 -16.14 10.29
C HIS A 60 5.72 -17.63 10.10
N HIS A 61 5.21 -18.25 9.03
CA HIS A 61 5.56 -19.64 8.72
C HIS A 61 7.02 -19.76 8.27
N GLU A 62 7.56 -18.77 7.55
CA GLU A 62 8.95 -18.76 7.08
C GLU A 62 9.96 -18.54 8.23
N LEU A 63 9.63 -17.69 9.20
CA LEU A 63 10.51 -17.36 10.33
C LEU A 63 10.29 -18.24 11.57
N GLU A 64 9.24 -19.07 11.56
CA GLU A 64 8.79 -19.86 12.71
C GLU A 64 8.50 -19.01 13.98
N CYS A 65 8.29 -17.71 13.80
CA CYS A 65 8.03 -16.75 14.87
C CYS A 65 7.12 -15.62 14.36
N SER A 66 6.61 -14.78 15.27
CA SER A 66 5.83 -13.63 14.88
C SER A 66 6.73 -12.59 14.20
N PRO A 67 6.48 -12.23 12.92
CA PRO A 67 7.26 -11.22 12.24
C PRO A 67 7.09 -9.86 12.91
N THR A 68 8.17 -9.08 12.90
CA THR A 68 8.12 -7.66 13.23
C THR A 68 7.41 -6.88 12.14
N PHE A 69 6.87 -5.72 12.50
CA PHE A 69 6.29 -4.78 11.53
C PHE A 69 7.32 -4.38 10.45
N ARG A 70 8.60 -4.24 10.83
CA ARG A 70 9.68 -3.89 9.91
C ARG A 70 9.95 -4.98 8.88
N GLU A 71 10.01 -6.24 9.29
CA GLU A 71 10.21 -7.36 8.36
C GLU A 71 9.05 -7.47 7.36
N LEU A 72 7.82 -7.27 7.83
CA LEU A 72 6.64 -7.28 6.98
C LEU A 72 6.59 -6.09 6.00
N PHE A 73 7.06 -4.91 6.45
CA PHE A 73 7.20 -3.74 5.59
C PHE A 73 8.23 -4.00 4.49
N ASP A 74 9.40 -4.53 4.85
CA ASP A 74 10.48 -4.84 3.91
C ASP A 74 10.03 -5.88 2.87
N GLN A 75 9.32 -6.94 3.28
CA GLN A 75 8.79 -7.96 2.37
C GLN A 75 7.87 -7.38 1.28
N THR A 76 7.18 -6.28 1.59
CA THR A 76 6.19 -5.66 0.69
C THR A 76 6.69 -4.42 -0.05
N HIS A 77 7.87 -3.90 0.31
CA HIS A 77 8.44 -2.66 -0.25
C HIS A 77 9.85 -2.80 -0.83
N LYS A 78 10.55 -3.92 -0.58
CA LYS A 78 11.81 -4.27 -1.24
C LYS A 78 11.59 -5.07 -2.52
N ARG A 79 12.55 -4.99 -3.43
CA ARG A 79 12.58 -5.81 -4.64
C ARG A 79 12.96 -7.24 -4.27
N LYS A 80 12.30 -8.23 -4.88
CA LYS A 80 12.59 -9.63 -4.61
C LYS A 80 14.05 -9.95 -4.97
N GLY A 81 14.79 -10.53 -4.02
CA GLY A 81 16.19 -10.94 -4.21
C GLY A 81 17.19 -9.79 -4.11
N THR A 82 16.78 -8.58 -3.73
CA THR A 82 17.69 -7.48 -3.38
C THR A 82 17.25 -6.83 -2.07
N ASP A 83 18.15 -6.07 -1.45
CA ASP A 83 17.82 -5.25 -0.28
C ASP A 83 17.32 -3.85 -0.64
N ASP A 84 17.14 -3.58 -1.93
CA ASP A 84 16.73 -2.27 -2.41
C ASP A 84 15.23 -2.08 -2.28
N TYR A 85 14.85 -0.95 -1.70
CA TYR A 85 13.47 -0.50 -1.76
C TYR A 85 13.06 -0.19 -3.20
N VAL A 86 11.83 -0.55 -3.53
CA VAL A 86 11.24 -0.29 -4.84
C VAL A 86 11.15 1.22 -5.10
N ARG A 87 11.02 2.00 -4.03
CA ARG A 87 10.98 3.47 -4.04
C ARG A 87 11.85 4.06 -2.94
N LYS A 88 12.48 5.19 -3.26
CA LYS A 88 13.25 6.00 -2.30
C LYS A 88 12.39 6.48 -1.13
N SER A 89 11.11 6.76 -1.34
CA SER A 89 10.19 7.19 -0.27
C SER A 89 10.05 6.16 0.84
N ALA A 90 9.96 4.86 0.51
CA ALA A 90 9.90 3.79 1.49
C ALA A 90 11.18 3.73 2.33
N HIS A 91 12.35 3.86 1.68
CA HIS A 91 13.64 3.97 2.36
C HIS A 91 13.68 5.20 3.28
N THR A 92 13.26 6.37 2.81
CA THR A 92 13.24 7.60 3.61
C THR A 92 12.31 7.50 4.82
N ILE A 93 11.14 6.87 4.70
CA ILE A 93 10.23 6.62 5.83
C ILE A 93 10.94 5.79 6.89
N VAL A 94 11.57 4.69 6.46
CA VAL A 94 12.35 3.79 7.28
C VAL A 94 13.49 4.52 8.00
N GLU A 95 14.35 5.23 7.25
CA GLU A 95 15.50 5.95 7.83
C GLU A 95 15.05 7.04 8.82
N THR A 96 13.97 7.75 8.49
CA THR A 96 13.44 8.80 9.36
C THR A 96 12.83 8.19 10.62
N TYR A 97 12.15 7.05 10.51
CA TYR A 97 11.61 6.34 11.66
C TYR A 97 12.72 5.83 12.56
N ASP A 98 13.73 5.16 12.00
CA ASP A 98 14.86 4.62 12.76
C ASP A 98 15.60 5.73 13.52
N ARG A 99 15.82 6.88 12.87
CA ARG A 99 16.39 8.07 13.53
C ARG A 99 15.48 8.62 14.63
N THR A 100 14.18 8.73 14.38
CA THR A 100 13.21 9.24 15.36
C THR A 100 13.15 8.32 16.58
N MET A 101 13.22 6.99 16.38
CA MET A 101 13.22 6.01 17.46
C MET A 101 14.51 6.10 18.28
N ALA A 102 15.67 6.23 17.63
CA ALA A 102 16.95 6.41 18.30
C ALA A 102 16.98 7.70 19.16
N ASP A 103 16.42 8.80 18.65
CA ASP A 103 16.34 10.07 19.40
C ASP A 103 15.37 10.00 20.58
N ARG A 104 14.25 9.27 20.44
CA ARG A 104 13.18 9.17 21.44
C ARG A 104 13.48 8.19 22.57
N TYR A 105 14.17 7.09 22.25
CA TYR A 105 14.37 5.98 23.16
C TYR A 105 15.87 5.74 23.35
N ALA A 106 16.49 6.53 24.23
CA ALA A 106 17.79 6.18 24.80
C ALA A 106 17.64 4.97 25.76
N GLU A 107 18.75 4.25 26.00
CA GLU A 107 18.81 2.95 26.67
C GLU A 107 17.87 2.79 27.88
N GLY A 108 17.02 1.75 27.86
CA GLY A 108 16.30 1.26 29.05
C GLY A 108 14.77 1.27 29.00
N THR A 109 14.13 1.72 27.91
CA THR A 109 12.65 1.70 27.80
C THR A 109 12.17 0.43 27.09
N PRO A 110 11.19 -0.32 27.63
CA PRO A 110 10.59 -1.46 26.91
C PRO A 110 9.96 -0.97 25.61
N GLN A 111 10.53 -1.38 24.49
CA GLN A 111 10.11 -0.94 23.17
C GLN A 111 9.07 -1.93 22.62
N SER A 112 7.86 -1.43 22.32
CA SER A 112 6.94 -2.17 21.45
C SER A 112 7.52 -2.27 20.05
N ASP A 113 7.22 -3.35 19.33
CA ASP A 113 7.68 -3.59 17.96
C ASP A 113 7.44 -2.40 17.00
N LEU A 114 6.38 -1.61 17.22
CA LEU A 114 6.08 -0.40 16.45
C LEU A 114 5.55 0.75 17.32
N ASP A 115 6.25 1.90 17.33
CA ASP A 115 5.65 3.18 17.72
C ASP A 115 4.80 3.69 16.54
N SER A 116 3.51 3.33 16.57
CA SER A 116 2.56 3.67 15.52
C SER A 116 2.45 5.19 15.29
N LYS A 117 2.65 5.99 16.34
CA LYS A 117 2.59 7.45 16.21
C LYS A 117 3.82 7.98 15.48
N ALA A 118 5.02 7.56 15.89
CA ALA A 118 6.25 7.93 15.17
C ALA A 118 6.18 7.50 13.70
N TRP A 119 5.68 6.29 13.43
CA TRP A 119 5.55 5.77 12.06
C TRP A 119 4.59 6.59 11.18
N VAL A 120 3.43 6.98 11.70
CA VAL A 120 2.47 7.83 10.95
C VAL A 120 3.05 9.23 10.70
N ASP A 121 3.78 9.78 11.68
CA ASP A 121 4.39 11.09 11.59
C ASP A 121 5.51 11.10 10.50
N THR A 122 6.28 10.01 10.35
CA THR A 122 7.29 9.89 9.26
C THR A 122 6.69 9.64 7.89
N GLY A 123 5.57 8.92 7.79
CA GLY A 123 4.82 8.71 6.55
C GLY A 123 4.13 9.99 6.01
N GLY A 124 4.16 11.08 6.76
CA GLY A 124 3.62 12.39 6.36
C GLY A 124 2.15 12.62 6.72
N GLY A 125 1.56 11.75 7.54
CA GLY A 125 0.18 11.84 8.04
C GLY A 125 -0.90 11.94 6.95
N PRO A 126 -2.20 11.96 7.33
CA PRO A 126 -3.28 12.21 6.39
C PRO A 126 -3.19 13.67 5.91
N ARG A 127 -2.79 13.88 4.66
CA ARG A 127 -2.99 15.19 4.01
C ARG A 127 -4.45 15.28 3.57
N LYS A 128 -5.21 16.20 4.19
CA LYS A 128 -6.55 16.58 3.69
C LYS A 128 -6.37 17.12 2.27
N GLY A 129 -6.85 16.35 1.30
CA GLY A 129 -7.03 16.78 -0.09
C GLY A 129 -8.35 17.50 -0.26
#